data_AF-A0A848TXP3-F1
#
_entry.id   AF-A0A848TXP3-F1
#
_cell.length_a   1.000
_cell.length_b   1.000
_cell.length_c   1.000
_cell.angle_alpha   90.00
_cell.angle_beta   90.00
_cell.angle_gamma   90.00
#
_symmetry.space_group_name_H-M   'P 1'
#
loop_
_entity.id
_entity.type
_entity.pdbx_description
1 polymer ?
#
loop_
_entity_poly.entity_id
_entity_poly.type
_entity_poly.pdbx_seq_one_letter_code
_entity_poly.pdbx_strand_id
1 'polypeptide(L)'
;MINFFRKIRKQLANNNQFRRYFRYAFGEVALIMMGIFMALQLQNWNEKRKEEKRFRVILEQVYNTIFYDVDKYKNQMAFLNFQIEGLDQILESPDSIPKERLPYALYNTGFDNFKSYQSDVFFYANDLQSDYENLVRNELVKQISGYLNLVRSVGTNVFEINNDIFTNFLISEDLAFPEMNREDLNEGWVINDSLYYSEVRLNKLKKDIKTPKYQAIIKTFRSQKIAYKRGAQARFNYGTSILDMIKAYYPEVRVIYENVGIIGTALDGYDDVGGRSYPMRRTDTENSIWETELFLKNGTVKFRCNDSWLRNWGSIGAESYLSGDAMPDGSNIAVEEGTYHIKLDLNNFTYEFIKLDK
;
A
#
# COMPACT_ATOMS: atom_id res chain seq x y z
N MET A 1 27.25 1.26 54.32
CA MET A 1 28.48 2.09 54.28
C MET A 1 29.68 1.18 54.45
N ILE A 2 30.64 1.25 53.53
CA ILE A 2 31.86 0.44 53.56
C ILE A 2 32.53 0.62 54.94
N ASN A 3 32.75 -0.48 55.67
CA ASN A 3 33.23 -0.49 57.06
C ASN A 3 34.51 0.34 57.28
N PHE A 4 35.29 0.53 56.22
CA PHE A 4 36.49 1.34 56.14
C PHE A 4 36.25 2.83 56.51
N PHE A 5 35.33 3.52 55.83
CA PHE A 5 35.05 4.94 56.09
C PHE A 5 34.41 5.18 57.46
N ARG A 6 33.66 4.19 57.96
CA ARG A 6 33.06 4.23 59.31
C ARG A 6 34.11 4.21 60.41
N LYS A 7 35.18 3.41 60.28
CA LYS A 7 36.28 3.35 61.27
C LYS A 7 37.08 4.67 61.32
N ILE A 8 37.38 5.25 60.16
CA ILE A 8 38.13 6.51 60.05
C ILE A 8 37.35 7.67 60.68
N ARG A 9 36.04 7.77 60.44
CA ARG A 9 35.18 8.79 61.07
C ARG A 9 35.14 8.68 62.59
N LYS A 10 35.00 7.46 63.14
CA LYS A 10 35.02 7.24 64.60
C LYS A 10 36.35 7.68 65.23
N GLN A 11 37.49 7.36 64.60
CA GLN A 11 38.80 7.80 65.10
C GLN A 11 38.97 9.32 65.04
N LEU A 12 38.54 9.97 63.96
CA LEU A 12 38.66 11.43 63.80
C LEU A 12 37.74 12.22 64.74
N ALA A 13 36.56 11.69 65.05
CA ALA A 13 35.64 12.27 66.02
C ALA A 13 36.17 12.15 67.47
N ASN A 14 36.73 10.99 67.84
CA ASN A 14 37.31 10.77 69.17
C ASN A 14 38.54 11.65 69.45
N ASN A 15 39.26 12.09 68.40
CA ASN A 15 40.45 12.93 68.52
C ASN A 15 40.16 14.46 68.44
N ASN A 16 38.91 14.91 68.58
CA ASN A 16 38.50 16.33 68.46
C ASN A 16 38.86 17.00 67.10
N GLN A 17 39.07 16.23 66.02
CA GLN A 17 39.50 16.76 64.72
C GLN A 17 38.33 17.17 63.81
N PHE A 18 37.47 18.09 64.27
CA PHE A 18 36.23 18.49 63.59
C PHE A 18 36.39 18.78 62.09
N ARG A 19 37.38 19.61 61.71
CA ARG A 19 37.63 19.98 60.29
C ARG A 19 38.02 18.80 59.40
N ARG A 20 38.65 17.75 59.96
CA ARG A 20 39.00 16.54 59.21
C ARG A 20 37.78 15.62 59.12
N TYR A 21 37.11 15.39 60.25
CA TYR A 21 35.86 14.64 60.31
C TYR A 21 34.82 15.15 59.29
N PHE A 22 34.58 16.46 59.24
CA PHE A 22 33.60 17.07 58.33
C PHE A 22 33.95 16.84 56.85
N ARG A 23 35.23 17.03 56.45
CA ARG A 23 35.67 16.77 55.07
C ARG A 23 35.48 15.31 54.65
N TYR A 24 35.76 14.37 55.53
CA TYR A 24 35.58 12.93 55.24
C TYR A 24 34.10 12.52 55.21
N ALA A 25 33.29 13.01 56.14
CA ALA A 25 31.85 12.74 56.14
C ALA A 25 31.15 13.36 54.90
N PHE A 26 31.52 14.58 54.54
CA PHE A 26 31.04 15.23 53.32
C PHE A 26 31.47 14.49 52.06
N GLY A 27 32.73 14.05 51.97
CA GLY A 27 33.24 13.26 50.85
C GLY A 27 32.50 11.93 50.67
N GLU A 28 32.18 11.22 51.76
CA GLU A 28 31.41 9.97 51.71
C GLU A 28 29.99 10.20 51.19
N VAL A 29 29.30 11.24 51.67
CA VAL A 29 27.96 11.59 51.18
C VAL A 29 28.02 12.04 49.72
N ALA A 30 29.00 12.86 49.33
CA ALA A 30 29.19 13.31 47.96
C ALA A 30 29.45 12.14 46.99
N LEU A 31 30.29 11.16 47.37
CA LEU A 31 30.55 9.96 46.57
C LEU A 31 29.30 9.09 46.40
N ILE A 32 28.52 8.88 47.47
CA ILE A 32 27.26 8.14 47.40
C ILE A 32 26.26 8.89 46.49
N MET A 33 26.13 10.21 46.66
CA MET A 33 25.26 11.03 45.82
C MET A 33 25.67 10.97 44.34
N MET A 34 26.97 11.04 44.03
CA MET A 34 27.47 10.89 42.65
C MET A 34 27.17 9.49 42.09
N GLY A 35 27.33 8.44 42.89
CA GLY A 35 27.02 7.07 42.49
C GLY A 35 25.54 6.88 42.15
N ILE A 36 24.63 7.36 43.01
CA ILE A 36 23.18 7.32 42.77
C ILE A 36 22.82 8.16 41.55
N PHE A 37 23.38 9.37 41.44
CA PHE A 37 23.14 10.25 40.31
C PHE A 37 23.57 9.60 38.98
N MET A 38 24.77 9.02 38.91
CA MET A 38 25.25 8.31 37.71
C MET A 38 24.37 7.11 37.38
N ALA A 39 23.93 6.34 38.38
CA ALA A 39 23.01 5.22 38.17
C ALA A 39 21.67 5.67 37.57
N LEU A 40 21.09 6.74 38.11
CA LEU A 40 19.86 7.34 37.58
C LEU A 40 20.05 7.87 36.15
N GLN A 41 21.16 8.56 35.86
CA GLN A 41 21.45 9.04 34.52
C GLN A 41 21.64 7.90 33.51
N LEU A 42 22.35 6.84 33.89
CA LEU A 42 22.54 5.66 33.05
C LEU A 42 21.21 4.95 32.76
N GLN A 43 20.36 4.81 33.77
CA GLN A 43 19.03 4.25 33.62
C GLN A 43 18.17 5.08 32.66
N ASN A 44 18.08 6.40 32.89
CA ASN A 44 17.33 7.32 32.03
C ASN A 44 17.82 7.27 30.57
N TRP A 45 19.15 7.23 30.37
CA TRP A 45 19.73 7.12 29.03
C TRP A 45 19.35 5.79 28.35
N ASN A 46 19.41 4.67 29.07
CA ASN A 46 19.01 3.38 28.53
C ASN A 46 17.51 3.32 28.20
N GLU A 47 16.65 3.92 29.04
CA GLU A 47 15.22 4.04 28.80
C GLU A 47 14.94 4.87 27.53
N LYS A 48 15.51 6.08 27.41
CA LYS A 48 15.38 6.92 26.20
C LYS A 48 15.86 6.20 24.94
N ARG A 49 16.96 5.44 25.03
CA ARG A 49 17.48 4.69 23.87
C ARG A 49 16.56 3.54 23.45
N LYS A 50 15.91 2.85 24.39
CA LYS A 50 14.92 1.80 24.11
C LYS A 50 13.65 2.39 23.49
N GLU A 51 13.20 3.51 24.02
CA GLU A 51 12.05 4.25 23.51
C GLU A 51 12.28 4.70 22.07
N GLU A 52 13.42 5.31 21.79
CA GLU A 52 13.83 5.74 20.44
C GLU A 52 13.89 4.55 19.46
N LYS A 53 14.47 3.42 19.89
CA LYS A 53 14.51 2.21 19.06
C LYS A 53 13.10 1.70 18.75
N ARG A 54 12.21 1.67 19.74
CA ARG A 54 10.81 1.25 19.56
C ARG A 54 10.08 2.19 18.59
N PHE A 55 10.24 3.50 18.78
CA PHE A 55 9.66 4.51 17.91
C PHE A 55 10.08 4.33 16.45
N ARG A 56 11.39 4.14 16.17
CA ARG A 56 11.90 3.92 14.81
C ARG A 56 11.33 2.67 14.14
N VAL A 57 11.21 1.56 14.88
CA VAL A 57 10.60 0.34 14.36
C VAL A 57 9.14 0.57 13.98
N ILE A 58 8.36 1.23 14.83
CA ILE A 58 6.95 1.55 14.53
C ILE A 58 6.86 2.51 13.34
N LEU A 59 7.70 3.55 13.32
CA LEU A 59 7.73 4.52 12.24
C LEU A 59 8.04 3.88 10.89
N GLU A 60 8.95 2.91 10.84
CA GLU A 60 9.24 2.14 9.64
C GLU A 60 8.03 1.31 9.18
N GLN A 61 7.29 0.68 10.10
CA GLN A 61 6.05 -0.03 9.75
C GLN A 61 4.98 0.93 9.22
N VAL A 62 4.78 2.08 9.88
CA VAL A 62 3.87 3.14 9.42
C VAL A 62 4.28 3.63 8.02
N TYR A 63 5.56 3.93 7.81
CA TYR A 63 6.09 4.33 6.51
C TYR A 63 5.76 3.31 5.42
N ASN A 64 5.99 2.02 5.69
CA ASN A 64 5.70 0.94 4.74
C ASN A 64 4.20 0.83 4.40
N THR A 65 3.33 0.96 5.39
CA THR A 65 1.89 0.94 5.14
C THR A 65 1.40 2.16 4.35
N ILE A 66 1.88 3.37 4.66
CA ILE A 66 1.53 4.59 3.92
C ILE A 66 2.07 4.53 2.50
N PHE A 67 3.30 4.02 2.33
CA PHE A 67 3.91 3.83 1.02
C PHE A 67 3.03 2.95 0.13
N TYR A 68 2.51 1.86 0.72
CA TYR A 68 1.60 0.98 0.02
C TYR A 68 0.23 1.62 -0.28
N ASP A 69 -0.34 2.35 0.68
CA ASP A 69 -1.59 3.10 0.48
C ASP A 69 -1.48 4.11 -0.66
N VAL A 70 -0.37 4.86 -0.71
CA VAL A 70 -0.10 5.86 -1.74
C VAL A 70 -0.14 5.22 -3.11
N ASP A 71 0.54 4.09 -3.28
CA ASP A 71 0.50 3.38 -4.56
C ASP A 71 -0.92 2.89 -4.90
N LYS A 72 -1.66 2.33 -3.95
CA LYS A 72 -3.08 1.96 -4.13
C LYS A 72 -3.93 3.14 -4.61
N TYR A 73 -3.72 4.32 -4.04
CA TYR A 73 -4.44 5.52 -4.45
C TYR A 73 -4.05 5.98 -5.86
N LYS A 74 -2.78 5.86 -6.24
CA LYS A 74 -2.31 6.10 -7.61
C LYS A 74 -3.03 5.18 -8.60
N ASN A 75 -3.13 3.89 -8.28
CA ASN A 75 -3.77 2.90 -9.15
C ASN A 75 -5.29 3.12 -9.21
N GLN A 76 -5.90 3.45 -8.08
CA GLN A 76 -7.30 3.88 -8.02
C GLN A 76 -7.56 5.08 -8.94
N MET A 77 -6.69 6.09 -8.92
CA MET A 77 -6.82 7.23 -9.82
C MET A 77 -6.67 6.87 -11.29
N ALA A 78 -5.73 6.00 -11.64
CA ALA A 78 -5.52 5.54 -13.01
C ALA A 78 -6.76 4.79 -13.54
N PHE A 79 -7.30 3.87 -12.72
CA PHE A 79 -8.52 3.14 -13.05
C PHE A 79 -9.73 4.07 -13.20
N LEU A 80 -9.92 5.01 -12.26
CA LEU A 80 -11.00 6.00 -12.35
C LEU A 80 -10.84 6.89 -13.59
N ASN A 81 -9.60 7.20 -14.00
CA ASN A 81 -9.34 7.95 -15.22
C ASN A 81 -9.79 7.17 -16.47
N PHE A 82 -9.42 5.90 -16.56
CA PHE A 82 -9.88 5.01 -17.63
C PHE A 82 -11.42 4.94 -17.70
N GLN A 83 -12.09 4.86 -16.55
CA GLN A 83 -13.55 4.86 -16.50
C GLN A 83 -14.16 6.20 -16.95
N ILE A 84 -13.56 7.33 -16.55
CA ILE A 84 -13.99 8.66 -16.98
C ILE A 84 -13.84 8.80 -18.50
N GLU A 85 -12.72 8.34 -19.07
CA GLU A 85 -12.48 8.34 -20.52
C GLU A 85 -13.49 7.46 -21.26
N GLY A 86 -13.81 6.27 -20.74
CA GLY A 86 -14.86 5.42 -21.29
C GLY A 86 -16.25 6.10 -21.27
N LEU A 87 -16.57 6.81 -20.17
CA LEU A 87 -17.81 7.58 -20.07
C LEU A 87 -17.82 8.78 -21.04
N ASP A 88 -16.68 9.44 -21.25
CA ASP A 88 -16.52 10.52 -22.22
C ASP A 88 -16.74 10.02 -23.64
N GLN A 89 -16.16 8.86 -24.00
CA GLN A 89 -16.40 8.26 -25.30
C GLN A 89 -17.88 7.94 -25.55
N ILE A 90 -18.58 7.42 -24.53
CA ILE A 90 -20.02 7.16 -24.59
C ILE A 90 -20.83 8.46 -24.78
N LEU A 91 -20.44 9.54 -24.09
CA LEU A 91 -21.16 10.82 -24.15
C LEU A 91 -20.92 11.58 -25.45
N GLU A 92 -19.68 11.61 -25.93
CA GLU A 92 -19.24 12.41 -27.07
C GLU A 92 -19.45 11.71 -28.40
N SER A 93 -19.16 10.41 -28.45
CA SER A 93 -19.16 9.61 -29.69
C SER A 93 -19.86 8.26 -29.52
N PRO A 94 -21.12 8.21 -29.04
CA PRO A 94 -21.82 6.96 -28.77
C PRO A 94 -21.95 6.06 -30.00
N ASP A 95 -21.99 6.65 -31.21
CA ASP A 95 -22.11 5.90 -32.45
C ASP A 95 -20.83 5.12 -32.81
N SER A 96 -19.65 5.54 -32.33
CA SER A 96 -18.36 4.87 -32.54
C SER A 96 -18.23 3.52 -31.83
N ILE A 97 -19.01 3.28 -30.78
CA ILE A 97 -18.92 2.06 -29.97
C ILE A 97 -19.82 0.98 -30.58
N PRO A 98 -19.31 -0.17 -31.05
CA PRO A 98 -20.15 -1.25 -31.56
C PRO A 98 -21.21 -1.64 -30.53
N LYS A 99 -22.45 -1.90 -30.97
CA LYS A 99 -23.58 -2.17 -30.05
C LYS A 99 -23.30 -3.39 -29.15
N GLU A 100 -22.56 -4.36 -29.66
CA GLU A 100 -22.11 -5.57 -28.98
C GLU A 100 -21.20 -5.22 -27.79
N ARG A 101 -20.39 -4.16 -27.93
CA ARG A 101 -19.48 -3.69 -26.87
C ARG A 101 -20.13 -2.78 -25.84
N LEU A 102 -21.33 -2.25 -26.10
CA LEU A 102 -21.96 -1.27 -25.22
C LEU A 102 -22.29 -1.80 -23.82
N PRO A 103 -22.86 -3.01 -23.64
CA PRO A 103 -23.10 -3.56 -22.31
C PRO A 103 -21.82 -3.68 -21.50
N TYR A 104 -20.75 -4.17 -22.12
CA TYR A 104 -19.42 -4.29 -21.50
C TYR A 104 -18.83 -2.92 -21.14
N ALA A 105 -18.87 -1.94 -22.06
CA ALA A 105 -18.38 -0.59 -21.81
C ALA A 105 -19.11 0.07 -20.63
N LEU A 106 -20.45 -0.04 -20.59
CA LEU A 106 -21.24 0.45 -19.47
C LEU A 106 -20.86 -0.27 -18.18
N TYR A 107 -20.81 -1.61 -18.19
CA TYR A 107 -20.43 -2.39 -17.02
C TYR A 107 -19.07 -2.00 -16.45
N ASN A 108 -18.04 -1.92 -17.29
CA ASN A 108 -16.68 -1.55 -16.89
C ASN A 108 -16.59 -0.15 -16.30
N THR A 109 -17.36 0.80 -16.81
CA THR A 109 -17.43 2.14 -16.19
C THR A 109 -18.14 2.08 -14.84
N GLY A 110 -19.13 1.18 -14.68
CA GLY A 110 -19.94 0.95 -13.48
C GLY A 110 -19.19 0.34 -12.31
N PHE A 111 -18.27 -0.56 -12.60
CA PHE A 111 -17.57 -1.38 -11.61
C PHE A 111 -16.64 -0.57 -10.68
N ASP A 112 -16.45 -1.00 -9.43
CA ASP A 112 -15.51 -0.36 -8.52
C ASP A 112 -14.89 -1.38 -7.57
N ASN A 113 -13.60 -1.65 -7.76
CA ASN A 113 -12.82 -2.61 -6.97
C ASN A 113 -12.22 -2.04 -5.69
N PHE A 114 -12.30 -0.72 -5.47
CA PHE A 114 -11.56 -0.08 -4.38
C PHE A 114 -12.39 0.12 -3.11
N LYS A 115 -13.66 -0.31 -3.11
CA LYS A 115 -14.60 -0.11 -1.99
C LYS A 115 -14.21 -0.84 -0.70
N SER A 116 -13.46 -1.94 -0.79
CA SER A 116 -13.11 -2.77 0.37
C SER A 116 -11.70 -2.52 0.92
N TYR A 117 -10.92 -1.60 0.34
CA TYR A 117 -9.56 -1.37 0.81
C TYR A 117 -9.57 -0.65 2.17
N GLN A 118 -9.02 -1.30 3.18
CA GLN A 118 -8.73 -0.70 4.49
C GLN A 118 -7.22 -0.62 4.65
N SER A 119 -6.74 0.55 5.04
CA SER A 119 -5.31 0.73 5.28
C SER A 119 -4.90 0.04 6.58
N ASP A 120 -3.84 -0.76 6.50
CA ASP A 120 -3.18 -1.38 7.66
C ASP A 120 -2.42 -0.37 8.53
N VAL A 121 -2.28 0.88 8.09
CA VAL A 121 -1.56 1.92 8.84
C VAL A 121 -2.14 2.11 10.24
N PHE A 122 -3.45 1.90 10.42
CA PHE A 122 -4.11 2.06 11.72
C PHE A 122 -3.69 0.99 12.73
N PHE A 123 -3.23 -0.17 12.28
CA PHE A 123 -2.69 -1.20 13.16
C PHE A 123 -1.41 -0.72 13.86
N TYR A 124 -0.49 -0.13 13.08
CA TYR A 124 0.80 0.34 13.60
C TYR A 124 0.72 1.73 14.24
N ALA A 125 -0.12 2.62 13.71
CA ALA A 125 -0.19 4.00 14.16
C ALA A 125 -0.70 4.17 15.61
N ASN A 126 -1.43 3.19 16.14
CA ASN A 126 -1.88 3.20 17.54
C ASN A 126 -0.71 3.19 18.53
N ASP A 127 0.43 2.64 18.14
CA ASP A 127 1.65 2.60 18.97
C ASP A 127 2.57 3.82 18.75
N LEU A 128 2.22 4.72 17.83
CA LEU A 128 3.02 5.91 17.51
C LEU A 128 2.82 6.99 18.58
N GLN A 129 3.70 7.01 19.59
CA GLN A 129 3.57 7.93 20.73
C GLN A 129 4.21 9.30 20.45
N SER A 130 3.53 10.37 20.89
CA SER A 130 4.11 11.71 20.93
C SER A 130 5.16 11.83 22.03
N ASP A 131 6.16 12.68 21.80
CA ASP A 131 7.18 13.03 22.79
C ASP A 131 7.28 14.56 22.84
N TYR A 132 6.76 15.16 23.91
CA TYR A 132 6.77 16.62 24.07
C TYR A 132 8.18 17.19 24.31
N GLU A 133 9.15 16.37 24.71
CA GLU A 133 10.56 16.78 24.82
C GLU A 133 11.25 16.76 23.44
N ASN A 134 10.73 15.98 22.49
CA ASN A 134 11.22 15.88 21.11
C ASN A 134 10.24 16.53 20.13
N LEU A 135 10.42 17.84 19.90
CA LEU A 135 9.55 18.64 19.02
C LEU A 135 9.43 18.07 17.59
N VAL A 136 10.52 17.50 17.05
CA VAL A 136 10.53 16.87 15.72
C VAL A 136 9.62 15.65 15.71
N ARG A 137 9.76 14.76 16.70
CA ARG A 137 8.90 13.58 16.83
C ARG A 137 7.44 14.00 17.00
N ASN A 138 7.17 14.97 17.88
CA ASN A 138 5.82 15.41 18.16
C ASN A 138 5.13 15.98 16.91
N GLU A 139 5.83 16.84 16.15
CA GLU A 139 5.26 17.39 14.91
C GLU A 139 5.04 16.29 13.88
N LEU A 140 5.97 15.34 13.73
CA LEU A 140 5.79 14.20 12.81
C LEU A 140 4.56 13.35 13.18
N VAL A 141 4.39 12.98 14.45
CA VAL A 141 3.24 12.21 14.95
C VAL A 141 1.93 12.95 14.70
N LYS A 142 1.91 14.27 14.90
CA LYS A 142 0.76 15.13 14.62
C LYS A 142 0.41 15.17 13.14
N GLN A 143 1.40 15.31 12.25
CA GLN A 143 1.18 15.30 10.80
C GLN A 143 0.67 13.94 10.31
N ILE A 144 1.26 12.84 10.79
CA ILE A 144 0.77 11.48 10.53
C ILE A 144 -0.68 11.35 11.00
N SER A 145 -1.00 11.77 12.22
CA SER A 145 -2.37 11.74 12.74
C SER A 145 -3.36 12.54 11.87
N GLY A 146 -2.93 13.68 11.33
CA GLY A 146 -3.71 14.47 10.36
C GLY A 146 -4.02 13.69 9.08
N TYR A 147 -3.02 13.02 8.51
CA TYR A 147 -3.20 12.12 7.37
C TYR A 147 -4.15 10.95 7.68
N LEU A 148 -4.01 10.32 8.84
CA LEU A 148 -4.88 9.21 9.26
C LEU A 148 -6.35 9.63 9.39
N ASN A 149 -6.61 10.85 9.87
CA ASN A 149 -7.95 11.42 9.90
C ASN A 149 -8.50 11.65 8.48
N LEU A 150 -7.67 12.06 7.52
CA LEU A 150 -8.08 12.14 6.11
C LEU A 150 -8.47 10.75 5.57
N VAL A 151 -7.62 9.73 5.79
CA VAL A 151 -7.90 8.36 5.34
C VAL A 151 -9.21 7.83 5.92
N ARG A 152 -9.49 8.13 7.21
CA ARG A 152 -10.72 7.71 7.90
C ARG A 152 -11.96 8.49 7.44
N SER A 153 -11.87 9.80 7.26
CA SER A 153 -13.03 10.68 7.00
C SER A 153 -13.62 10.54 5.60
N VAL A 154 -12.82 10.16 4.61
CA VAL A 154 -13.29 10.00 3.22
C VAL A 154 -14.22 8.80 3.06
N GLY A 155 -14.15 7.80 3.95
CA GLY A 155 -15.04 6.64 3.96
C GLY A 155 -16.44 6.88 4.54
N THR A 156 -16.78 8.09 5.00
CA THR A 156 -18.08 8.31 5.70
C THR A 156 -18.95 9.47 5.21
N ASN A 157 -18.44 10.54 4.55
CA ASN A 157 -19.30 11.73 4.41
C ASN A 157 -19.14 12.67 3.18
N VAL A 158 -18.17 12.51 2.28
CA VAL A 158 -17.96 13.56 1.23
C VAL A 158 -18.21 13.08 -0.20
N PHE A 159 -18.10 11.78 -0.48
CA PHE A 159 -18.23 11.26 -1.84
C PHE A 159 -19.10 9.99 -1.97
N GLU A 160 -19.58 9.41 -0.87
CA GLU A 160 -20.57 8.32 -0.93
C GLU A 160 -21.95 8.87 -1.32
N ILE A 161 -22.13 9.10 -2.63
CA ILE A 161 -23.46 9.25 -3.22
C ILE A 161 -23.86 7.89 -3.74
N ASN A 162 -25.07 7.47 -3.35
CA ASN A 162 -25.69 6.18 -3.57
C ASN A 162 -25.13 5.39 -4.77
N ASN A 163 -24.34 4.35 -4.45
CA ASN A 163 -23.71 3.42 -5.39
C ASN A 163 -24.71 2.63 -6.23
N ASP A 164 -26.00 2.72 -5.89
CA ASP A 164 -27.05 2.01 -6.57
C ASP A 164 -27.51 2.73 -7.84
N ILE A 165 -27.14 3.99 -8.11
CA ILE A 165 -27.72 4.71 -9.28
C ILE A 165 -27.35 4.02 -10.60
N PHE A 166 -26.07 3.71 -10.81
CA PHE A 166 -25.63 3.10 -12.05
C PHE A 166 -25.99 1.61 -12.12
N THR A 167 -25.83 0.88 -11.00
CA THR A 167 -26.27 -0.52 -10.90
C THR A 167 -27.78 -0.66 -11.11
N ASN A 168 -28.60 0.19 -10.48
CA ASN A 168 -30.06 0.22 -10.69
C ASN A 168 -30.40 0.63 -12.11
N PHE A 169 -29.63 1.52 -12.73
CA PHE A 169 -29.80 1.87 -14.14
C PHE A 169 -29.57 0.64 -15.03
N LEU A 170 -28.44 -0.09 -14.85
CA LEU A 170 -28.17 -1.33 -15.59
C LEU A 170 -29.28 -2.36 -15.38
N ILE A 171 -29.72 -2.56 -14.13
CA ILE A 171 -30.83 -3.46 -13.78
C ILE A 171 -32.13 -3.01 -14.47
N SER A 172 -32.44 -1.71 -14.46
CA SER A 172 -33.67 -1.17 -15.07
C SER A 172 -33.72 -1.34 -16.59
N GLU A 173 -32.57 -1.48 -17.22
CA GLU A 173 -32.42 -1.73 -18.65
C GLU A 173 -32.23 -3.21 -18.98
N ASP A 174 -32.38 -4.09 -17.98
CA ASP A 174 -32.22 -5.55 -18.12
C ASP A 174 -30.86 -5.91 -18.73
N LEU A 175 -29.83 -5.16 -18.33
CA LEU A 175 -28.44 -5.41 -18.68
C LEU A 175 -27.84 -6.31 -17.60
N ALA A 176 -27.83 -7.61 -17.86
CA ALA A 176 -27.12 -8.58 -17.04
C ALA A 176 -25.61 -8.28 -17.03
N PHE A 177 -24.92 -8.72 -15.98
CA PHE A 177 -23.46 -8.74 -15.94
C PHE A 177 -22.94 -9.54 -17.14
N PRO A 178 -21.91 -9.06 -17.88
CA PRO A 178 -21.31 -9.84 -18.95
C PRO A 178 -20.89 -11.22 -18.44
N GLU A 179 -20.93 -12.26 -19.28
CA GLU A 179 -20.33 -13.53 -18.88
C GLU A 179 -18.82 -13.35 -18.73
N MET A 180 -18.26 -13.85 -17.63
CA MET A 180 -16.81 -13.96 -17.50
C MET A 180 -16.34 -15.15 -18.34
N ASN A 181 -15.29 -14.98 -19.15
CA ASN A 181 -14.73 -16.11 -19.87
C ASN A 181 -14.19 -17.12 -18.83
N ARG A 182 -14.89 -18.25 -18.69
CA ARG A 182 -14.58 -19.31 -17.72
C ARG A 182 -13.45 -20.22 -18.20
N GLU A 183 -13.20 -20.24 -19.50
CA GLU A 183 -12.16 -21.05 -20.13
C GLU A 183 -10.81 -20.32 -20.15
N ASP A 184 -10.83 -18.99 -20.29
CA ASP A 184 -9.66 -18.13 -20.10
C ASP A 184 -10.02 -16.88 -19.27
N LEU A 185 -9.72 -16.95 -17.97
CA LEU A 185 -9.91 -15.84 -17.03
C LEU A 185 -9.10 -14.58 -17.42
N ASN A 186 -8.09 -14.71 -18.30
CA ASN A 186 -7.28 -13.58 -18.77
C ASN A 186 -7.94 -12.81 -19.92
N GLU A 187 -8.80 -13.45 -20.71
CA GLU A 187 -9.62 -12.74 -21.72
C GLU A 187 -10.70 -11.85 -21.07
N GLY A 188 -10.93 -12.03 -19.77
CA GLY A 188 -11.83 -11.20 -18.98
C GLY A 188 -13.29 -11.51 -19.27
N TRP A 189 -14.01 -10.55 -19.83
CA TRP A 189 -15.46 -10.65 -20.04
C TRP A 189 -15.78 -10.94 -21.51
N VAL A 190 -16.75 -11.82 -21.74
CA VAL A 190 -17.27 -12.15 -23.07
C VAL A 190 -18.02 -10.94 -23.62
N ILE A 191 -17.48 -10.36 -24.69
CA ILE A 191 -17.96 -9.10 -25.27
C ILE A 191 -19.10 -9.34 -26.29
N ASN A 192 -19.30 -10.58 -26.73
CA ASN A 192 -20.32 -10.93 -27.72
C ASN A 192 -21.02 -12.23 -27.33
N ASP A 193 -21.87 -12.14 -26.31
CA ASP A 193 -22.69 -13.27 -25.85
C ASP A 193 -24.18 -13.06 -26.16
N SER A 194 -24.65 -13.83 -27.15
CA SER A 194 -26.05 -13.84 -27.57
C SER A 194 -27.01 -14.41 -26.51
N LEU A 195 -26.51 -15.15 -25.52
CA LEU A 195 -27.31 -15.68 -24.40
C LEU A 195 -27.62 -14.60 -23.35
N TYR A 196 -26.76 -13.59 -23.22
CA TYR A 196 -26.92 -12.48 -22.27
C TYR A 196 -27.59 -11.26 -22.89
N TYR A 197 -27.35 -10.99 -24.19
CA TYR A 197 -27.91 -9.83 -24.88
C TYR A 197 -28.53 -10.18 -26.22
N SER A 198 -29.84 -9.98 -26.35
CA SER A 198 -30.54 -10.15 -27.63
C SER A 198 -30.26 -8.98 -28.59
N GLU A 199 -30.28 -9.25 -29.89
CA GLU A 199 -30.12 -8.24 -30.96
C GLU A 199 -31.10 -7.06 -30.82
N VAL A 200 -32.35 -7.35 -30.42
CA VAL A 200 -33.36 -6.31 -30.15
C VAL A 200 -32.93 -5.40 -28.98
N ARG A 201 -32.38 -5.99 -27.91
CA ARG A 201 -31.90 -5.25 -26.74
C ARG A 201 -30.67 -4.40 -27.06
N LEU A 202 -29.70 -4.95 -27.79
CA LEU A 202 -28.50 -4.22 -28.21
C LEU A 202 -28.85 -3.01 -29.08
N ASN A 203 -29.78 -3.17 -30.03
CA ASN A 203 -30.26 -2.07 -30.86
C ASN A 203 -31.04 -1.02 -30.06
N LYS A 204 -31.87 -1.44 -29.10
CA LYS A 204 -32.56 -0.53 -28.16
C LYS A 204 -31.53 0.27 -27.36
N LEU A 205 -30.56 -0.39 -26.73
CA LEU A 205 -29.51 0.26 -25.94
C LEU A 205 -28.72 1.28 -26.77
N LYS A 206 -28.31 0.90 -27.98
CA LYS A 206 -27.58 1.77 -28.92
C LYS A 206 -28.38 3.03 -29.29
N LYS A 207 -29.70 2.93 -29.36
CA LYS A 207 -30.59 4.08 -29.58
C LYS A 207 -30.74 4.91 -28.31
N ASP A 208 -31.03 4.25 -27.18
CA ASP A 208 -31.44 4.91 -25.94
C ASP A 208 -30.27 5.64 -25.25
N ILE A 209 -29.02 5.19 -25.44
CA ILE A 209 -27.82 5.84 -24.89
C ILE A 209 -27.65 7.30 -25.35
N LYS A 210 -28.27 7.66 -26.47
CA LYS A 210 -28.27 9.02 -27.05
C LYS A 210 -29.40 9.90 -26.51
N THR A 211 -30.33 9.34 -25.73
CA THR A 211 -31.48 10.09 -25.22
C THR A 211 -31.07 11.01 -24.06
N PRO A 212 -31.78 12.14 -23.84
CA PRO A 212 -31.49 13.05 -22.74
C PRO A 212 -31.51 12.38 -21.37
N LYS A 213 -32.43 11.42 -21.15
CA LYS A 213 -32.52 10.65 -19.91
C LYS A 213 -31.22 9.88 -19.63
N TYR A 214 -30.73 9.14 -20.61
CA TYR A 214 -29.51 8.34 -20.48
C TYR A 214 -28.27 9.20 -20.33
N GLN A 215 -28.13 10.23 -21.16
CA GLN A 215 -27.00 11.16 -21.07
C GLN A 215 -26.95 11.85 -19.70
N ALA A 216 -28.10 12.18 -19.09
CA ALA A 216 -28.14 12.75 -17.74
C ALA A 216 -27.64 11.77 -16.66
N ILE A 217 -27.98 10.48 -16.77
CA ILE A 217 -27.48 9.43 -15.87
C ILE A 217 -25.97 9.27 -16.02
N ILE A 218 -25.48 9.16 -17.27
CA ILE A 218 -24.05 8.97 -17.57
C ILE A 218 -23.23 10.18 -17.11
N LYS A 219 -23.72 11.41 -17.30
CA LYS A 219 -23.09 12.65 -16.79
C LYS A 219 -23.02 12.69 -15.25
N THR A 220 -24.10 12.28 -14.59
CA THR A 220 -24.13 12.18 -13.11
C THR A 220 -23.07 11.20 -12.63
N PHE A 221 -23.02 10.01 -13.25
CA PHE A 221 -22.08 8.97 -12.88
C PHE A 221 -20.62 9.36 -13.15
N ARG A 222 -20.35 9.99 -14.30
CA ARG A 222 -19.05 10.60 -14.59
C ARG A 222 -18.62 11.60 -13.51
N SER A 223 -19.54 12.45 -13.07
CA SER A 223 -19.26 13.43 -12.01
C SER A 223 -18.90 12.75 -10.68
N GLN A 224 -19.53 11.62 -10.36
CA GLN A 224 -19.18 10.79 -9.21
C GLN A 224 -17.77 10.20 -9.34
N LYS A 225 -17.41 9.63 -10.50
CA LYS A 225 -16.06 9.11 -10.75
C LYS A 225 -14.98 10.19 -10.61
N ILE A 226 -15.25 11.41 -11.07
CA ILE A 226 -14.35 12.56 -10.86
C ILE A 226 -14.18 12.88 -9.38
N ALA A 227 -15.28 12.86 -8.61
CA ALA A 227 -15.24 13.05 -7.16
C ALA A 227 -14.39 11.98 -6.46
N TYR A 228 -14.57 10.69 -6.81
CA TYR A 228 -13.74 9.60 -6.29
C TYR A 228 -12.27 9.78 -6.66
N LYS A 229 -11.97 10.18 -7.90
CA LYS A 229 -10.60 10.42 -8.35
C LYS A 229 -9.94 11.53 -7.54
N ARG A 230 -10.68 12.61 -7.24
CA ARG A 230 -10.21 13.69 -6.36
C ARG A 230 -9.94 13.20 -4.94
N GLY A 231 -10.79 12.35 -4.38
CA GLY A 231 -10.58 11.75 -3.07
C GLY A 231 -9.35 10.85 -3.01
N ALA A 232 -9.11 10.04 -4.05
CA ALA A 232 -7.88 9.26 -4.20
C ALA A 232 -6.65 10.17 -4.35
N GLN A 233 -6.72 11.20 -5.19
CA GLN A 233 -5.64 12.19 -5.37
C GLN A 233 -5.26 12.91 -4.08
N ALA A 234 -6.23 13.31 -3.27
CA ALA A 234 -5.96 13.97 -2.00
C ALA A 234 -5.19 13.05 -1.03
N ARG A 235 -5.59 11.78 -0.95
CA ARG A 235 -4.92 10.76 -0.12
C ARG A 235 -3.53 10.42 -0.66
N PHE A 236 -3.38 10.29 -1.97
CA PHE A 236 -2.09 10.14 -2.63
C PHE A 236 -1.14 11.30 -2.28
N ASN A 237 -1.57 12.55 -2.53
CA ASN A 237 -0.73 13.73 -2.31
C ASN A 237 -0.30 13.88 -0.84
N TYR A 238 -1.25 13.70 0.09
CA TYR A 238 -0.94 13.84 1.52
C TYR A 238 -0.08 12.66 2.00
N GLY A 239 -0.39 11.43 1.59
CA GLY A 239 0.43 10.26 1.89
C GLY A 239 1.88 10.44 1.42
N THR A 240 2.08 10.89 0.18
CA THR A 240 3.41 11.22 -0.36
C THR A 240 4.13 12.25 0.49
N SER A 241 3.46 13.34 0.86
CA SER A 241 4.03 14.36 1.75
C SER A 241 4.45 13.80 3.12
N ILE A 242 3.66 12.87 3.70
CA ILE A 242 4.04 12.18 4.94
C ILE A 242 5.27 11.30 4.73
N LEU A 243 5.35 10.55 3.63
CA LEU A 243 6.52 9.72 3.32
C LEU A 243 7.79 10.55 3.19
N ASP A 244 7.72 11.67 2.46
CA ASP A 244 8.83 12.61 2.29
C ASP A 244 9.27 13.19 3.64
N MET A 245 8.31 13.56 4.49
CA MET A 245 8.58 14.07 5.84
C MET A 245 9.23 13.03 6.74
N ILE A 246 8.75 11.79 6.73
CA ILE A 246 9.37 10.68 7.47
C ILE A 246 10.82 10.50 7.02
N LYS A 247 11.07 10.44 5.71
CA LYS A 247 12.43 10.30 5.15
C LYS A 247 13.33 11.49 5.47
N ALA A 248 12.79 12.70 5.51
CA ALA A 248 13.57 13.89 5.86
C ALA A 248 14.08 13.85 7.31
N TYR A 249 13.26 13.37 8.24
CA TYR A 249 13.64 13.26 9.66
C TYR A 249 14.34 11.95 10.03
N TYR A 250 14.03 10.87 9.30
CA TYR A 250 14.51 9.50 9.54
C TYR A 250 14.95 8.86 8.20
N PRO A 251 16.08 9.31 7.62
CA PRO A 251 16.51 8.88 6.29
C PRO A 251 16.84 7.38 6.21
N GLU A 252 17.10 6.74 7.35
CA GLU A 252 17.40 5.31 7.43
C GLU A 252 16.18 4.40 7.27
N VAL A 253 14.96 4.92 7.36
CA VAL A 253 13.70 4.16 7.18
C VAL A 253 13.68 3.55 5.78
N ARG A 254 13.33 2.27 5.64
CA ARG A 254 13.33 1.58 4.34
C ARG A 254 11.94 1.07 3.96
N VAL A 255 11.70 0.94 2.66
CA VAL A 255 10.60 0.10 2.18
C VAL A 255 11.03 -1.36 2.35
N ILE A 256 10.16 -2.19 2.90
CA ILE A 256 10.40 -3.58 3.25
C ILE A 256 9.46 -4.45 2.43
N TYR A 257 10.06 -5.28 1.58
CA TYR A 257 9.39 -6.39 0.91
C TYR A 257 9.99 -7.70 1.42
N GLU A 258 9.12 -8.66 1.73
CA GLU A 258 9.51 -9.96 2.28
C GLU A 258 8.76 -11.07 1.54
N ASN A 259 9.43 -12.22 1.42
CA ASN A 259 8.89 -13.43 0.80
C ASN A 259 8.24 -13.14 -0.57
N VAL A 260 8.98 -12.47 -1.45
CA VAL A 260 8.54 -12.17 -2.81
C VAL A 260 8.67 -13.43 -3.65
N GLY A 261 7.60 -13.77 -4.36
CA GLY A 261 7.58 -14.87 -5.31
C GLY A 261 6.79 -14.54 -6.56
N ILE A 262 6.92 -15.43 -7.54
CA ILE A 262 6.20 -15.40 -8.81
C ILE A 262 5.16 -16.53 -8.85
N ILE A 263 3.96 -16.26 -9.35
CA ILE A 263 2.85 -17.22 -9.45
C ILE A 263 2.06 -16.99 -10.73
N GLY A 264 1.48 -18.04 -11.33
CA GLY A 264 0.60 -17.92 -12.50
C GLY A 264 0.50 -19.20 -13.30
N THR A 265 -0.40 -19.23 -14.30
CA THR A 265 -0.69 -20.44 -15.11
C THR A 265 0.52 -20.98 -15.88
N ALA A 266 1.52 -20.13 -16.11
CA ALA A 266 2.78 -20.53 -16.74
C ALA A 266 3.66 -21.43 -15.85
N LEU A 267 3.37 -21.50 -14.55
CA LEU A 267 4.07 -22.34 -13.58
C LEU A 267 3.36 -23.69 -13.41
N ASP A 268 4.10 -24.69 -12.95
CA ASP A 268 3.51 -25.95 -12.47
C ASP A 268 2.90 -25.75 -11.07
N GLY A 269 1.74 -26.35 -10.80
CA GLY A 269 1.05 -26.26 -9.50
C GLY A 269 0.27 -24.96 -9.27
N TYR A 270 -0.03 -24.20 -10.32
CA TYR A 270 -0.88 -23.00 -10.23
C TYR A 270 -2.34 -23.29 -9.81
N ASP A 271 -2.81 -24.50 -10.11
CA ASP A 271 -4.16 -25.01 -9.84
C ASP A 271 -4.44 -25.28 -8.36
N ASP A 272 -3.42 -25.21 -7.51
CA ASP A 272 -3.62 -25.07 -6.07
C ASP A 272 -4.29 -23.71 -5.82
N VAL A 273 -5.59 -23.70 -5.50
CA VAL A 273 -6.33 -22.47 -5.19
C VAL A 273 -5.66 -21.74 -4.02
N GLY A 274 -4.93 -20.66 -4.31
CA GLY A 274 -4.10 -19.95 -3.32
C GLY A 274 -2.72 -20.58 -3.06
N GLY A 275 -2.23 -21.40 -3.99
CA GLY A 275 -0.96 -22.13 -3.93
C GLY A 275 0.24 -21.24 -3.65
N ARG A 276 1.37 -21.82 -3.26
CA ARG A 276 2.58 -21.05 -2.90
C ARG A 276 3.22 -20.46 -4.16
N SER A 277 3.71 -19.24 -4.05
CA SER A 277 4.48 -18.60 -5.10
C SER A 277 5.83 -19.30 -5.22
N TYR A 278 6.37 -19.39 -6.44
CA TYR A 278 7.76 -19.79 -6.62
C TYR A 278 8.66 -18.69 -6.03
N PRO A 279 9.53 -19.01 -5.06
CA PRO A 279 10.28 -18.00 -4.34
C PRO A 279 11.30 -17.30 -5.24
N MET A 280 11.40 -15.98 -5.13
CA MET A 280 12.48 -15.21 -5.75
C MET A 280 13.59 -14.95 -4.73
N ARG A 281 14.83 -14.87 -5.19
CA ARG A 281 15.98 -14.54 -4.35
C ARG A 281 16.16 -13.03 -4.32
N ARG A 282 16.19 -12.44 -3.12
CA ARG A 282 16.61 -11.04 -2.95
C ARG A 282 18.11 -10.92 -3.24
N THR A 283 18.48 -10.21 -4.30
CA THR A 283 19.87 -10.02 -4.75
C THR A 283 20.45 -8.68 -4.30
N ASP A 284 19.60 -7.68 -4.08
CA ASP A 284 19.98 -6.39 -3.49
C ASP A 284 19.04 -6.02 -2.34
N THR A 285 19.59 -5.99 -1.12
CA THR A 285 18.84 -5.64 0.09
C THR A 285 18.51 -4.16 0.21
N GLU A 286 19.30 -3.29 -0.43
CA GLU A 286 19.09 -1.84 -0.37
C GLU A 286 18.09 -1.38 -1.43
N ASN A 287 18.17 -1.95 -2.64
CA ASN A 287 17.29 -1.61 -3.76
C ASN A 287 16.10 -2.55 -3.93
N SER A 288 15.88 -3.49 -3.00
CA SER A 288 14.76 -4.45 -3.06
C SER A 288 14.63 -5.16 -4.42
N ILE A 289 15.76 -5.62 -4.95
CA ILE A 289 15.80 -6.36 -6.22
C ILE A 289 15.64 -7.85 -5.91
N TRP A 290 14.73 -8.48 -6.64
CA TRP A 290 14.39 -9.88 -6.54
C TRP A 290 14.57 -10.55 -7.90
N GLU A 291 15.27 -11.68 -7.90
CA GLU A 291 15.61 -12.39 -9.12
C GLU A 291 15.34 -13.88 -8.98
N THR A 292 15.03 -14.52 -10.11
CA THR A 292 14.93 -15.97 -10.21
C THR A 292 15.19 -16.41 -11.65
N GLU A 293 15.58 -17.67 -11.81
CA GLU A 293 15.63 -18.31 -13.12
C GLU A 293 14.70 -19.51 -13.11
N LEU A 294 13.75 -19.54 -14.04
CA LEU A 294 12.84 -20.67 -14.17
C LEU A 294 12.35 -20.85 -15.60
N PHE A 295 11.92 -22.07 -15.87
CA PHE A 295 11.14 -22.40 -17.05
C PHE A 295 9.68 -22.00 -16.84
N LEU A 296 9.11 -21.34 -17.83
CA LEU A 296 7.70 -20.94 -17.89
C LEU A 296 7.06 -21.61 -19.11
N LYS A 297 5.86 -22.13 -18.95
CA LYS A 297 4.98 -22.56 -20.05
C LYS A 297 4.28 -21.33 -20.66
N ASN A 298 3.66 -21.50 -21.83
CA ASN A 298 2.70 -20.52 -22.32
C ASN A 298 1.60 -20.28 -21.26
N GLY A 299 1.43 -19.03 -20.85
CA GLY A 299 0.48 -18.67 -19.81
C GLY A 299 0.71 -17.27 -19.29
N THR A 300 0.35 -17.04 -18.03
CA THR A 300 0.55 -15.74 -17.38
C THR A 300 1.19 -15.88 -16.00
N VAL A 301 1.77 -14.80 -15.49
CA VAL A 301 2.41 -14.70 -14.18
C VAL A 301 2.13 -13.35 -13.48
N LYS A 302 2.28 -13.33 -12.16
CA LYS A 302 2.31 -12.14 -11.31
C LYS A 302 3.31 -12.34 -10.18
N PHE A 303 3.75 -11.23 -9.60
CA PHE A 303 4.59 -11.23 -8.40
C PHE A 303 3.74 -10.96 -7.17
N ARG A 304 4.10 -11.51 -6.02
CA ARG A 304 3.46 -11.17 -4.74
C ARG A 304 4.32 -11.47 -3.54
N CYS A 305 4.05 -10.78 -2.44
CA CYS A 305 4.65 -11.03 -1.13
C CYS A 305 3.82 -12.03 -0.33
N ASN A 306 4.49 -12.86 0.47
CA ASN A 306 3.89 -13.67 1.52
C ASN A 306 2.76 -14.59 1.04
N ASP A 307 2.82 -15.06 -0.21
CA ASP A 307 1.75 -15.85 -0.86
C ASP A 307 0.36 -15.21 -0.78
N SER A 308 0.32 -13.89 -0.67
CA SER A 308 -0.90 -13.12 -0.45
C SER A 308 -1.15 -12.17 -1.60
N TRP A 309 -2.40 -12.09 -2.03
CA TRP A 309 -2.85 -11.06 -2.96
C TRP A 309 -2.91 -9.67 -2.31
N LEU A 310 -2.68 -9.57 -1.00
CA LEU A 310 -2.61 -8.28 -0.32
C LEU A 310 -1.47 -7.40 -0.80
N ARG A 311 -0.38 -7.96 -1.35
CA ARG A 311 0.77 -7.22 -1.92
C ARG A 311 1.27 -7.95 -3.16
N ASN A 312 0.85 -7.49 -4.33
CA ASN A 312 1.12 -8.16 -5.59
C ASN A 312 1.38 -7.14 -6.71
N TRP A 313 2.11 -7.55 -7.74
CA TRP A 313 2.49 -6.74 -8.89
C TRP A 313 2.26 -7.49 -10.19
N GLY A 314 1.93 -6.74 -11.23
CA GLY A 314 1.71 -7.23 -12.58
C GLY A 314 2.05 -6.16 -13.63
N SER A 315 1.59 -6.34 -14.86
CA SER A 315 1.76 -5.36 -15.95
C SER A 315 0.74 -4.22 -15.87
N ILE A 316 1.03 -3.12 -16.57
CA ILE A 316 0.04 -2.11 -16.92
C ILE A 316 -0.82 -2.65 -18.07
N GLY A 317 -2.03 -3.12 -17.75
CA GLY A 317 -2.96 -3.70 -18.73
C GLY A 317 -2.63 -5.14 -19.11
N ALA A 318 -3.54 -5.80 -19.84
CA ALA A 318 -3.45 -7.23 -20.19
C ALA A 318 -2.44 -7.54 -21.30
N GLU A 319 -1.63 -6.58 -21.72
CA GLU A 319 -0.69 -6.76 -22.84
C GLU A 319 0.64 -7.38 -22.39
N SER A 320 1.17 -8.24 -23.25
CA SER A 320 2.38 -9.03 -23.07
C SER A 320 3.65 -8.19 -23.25
N TYR A 321 4.09 -7.49 -22.20
CA TYR A 321 5.42 -6.90 -22.18
C TYR A 321 6.33 -7.74 -21.29
N LEU A 322 7.41 -8.31 -21.84
CA LEU A 322 8.43 -9.02 -21.06
C LEU A 322 9.30 -8.07 -20.22
N SER A 323 9.04 -6.76 -20.27
CA SER A 323 9.66 -5.76 -19.41
C SER A 323 8.74 -4.55 -19.29
N GLY A 324 8.69 -3.91 -18.13
CA GLY A 324 7.91 -2.69 -17.94
C GLY A 324 7.74 -2.32 -16.47
N ASP A 325 6.77 -1.45 -16.21
CA ASP A 325 6.42 -1.03 -14.86
C ASP A 325 5.71 -2.17 -14.11
N ALA A 326 6.24 -2.52 -12.93
CA ALA A 326 5.62 -3.44 -11.98
C ALA A 326 4.49 -2.71 -11.25
N MET A 327 3.29 -2.78 -11.82
CA MET A 327 2.10 -2.09 -11.31
C MET A 327 1.50 -2.88 -10.13
N PRO A 328 1.31 -2.28 -8.95
CA PRO A 328 0.65 -2.98 -7.84
C PRO A 328 -0.82 -3.27 -8.16
N ASP A 329 -1.27 -4.49 -7.85
CA ASP A 329 -2.50 -5.09 -8.38
C ASP A 329 -2.64 -5.06 -9.91
N GLY A 330 -1.53 -4.93 -10.63
CA GLY A 330 -1.49 -4.92 -12.08
C GLY A 330 -2.06 -6.20 -12.69
N SER A 331 -2.30 -6.17 -14.00
CA SER A 331 -2.80 -7.32 -14.75
C SER A 331 -1.79 -8.48 -14.75
N ASN A 332 -2.24 -9.70 -15.06
CA ASN A 332 -1.31 -10.80 -15.25
C ASN A 332 -0.37 -10.51 -16.43
N ILE A 333 0.92 -10.81 -16.26
CA ILE A 333 1.96 -10.67 -17.28
C ILE A 333 1.92 -11.93 -18.14
N ALA A 334 1.57 -11.80 -19.41
CA ALA A 334 1.61 -12.92 -20.34
C ALA A 334 3.06 -13.30 -20.68
N VAL A 335 3.33 -14.60 -20.75
CA VAL A 335 4.65 -15.16 -21.03
C VAL A 335 4.52 -16.32 -22.01
N GLU A 336 5.49 -16.39 -22.92
CA GLU A 336 5.66 -17.52 -23.82
C GLU A 336 6.51 -18.62 -23.18
N GLU A 337 6.45 -19.81 -23.75
CA GLU A 337 7.26 -20.93 -23.33
C GLU A 337 8.76 -20.61 -23.47
N GLY A 338 9.52 -20.84 -22.39
CA GLY A 338 10.96 -20.59 -22.37
C GLY A 338 11.56 -20.63 -20.97
N THR A 339 12.89 -20.64 -20.92
CA THR A 339 13.61 -20.37 -19.67
C THR A 339 13.94 -18.88 -19.61
N TYR A 340 13.65 -18.25 -18.47
CA TYR A 340 13.87 -16.82 -18.27
C TYR A 340 14.74 -16.57 -17.04
N HIS A 341 15.62 -15.59 -17.15
CA HIS A 341 16.12 -14.84 -16.01
C HIS A 341 15.14 -13.69 -15.75
N ILE A 342 14.51 -13.70 -14.59
CA ILE A 342 13.43 -12.78 -14.23
C ILE A 342 13.92 -11.88 -13.12
N LYS A 343 13.78 -10.58 -13.32
CA LYS A 343 14.16 -9.54 -12.37
C LYS A 343 12.94 -8.70 -12.03
N LEU A 344 12.77 -8.42 -10.74
CA LEU A 344 11.79 -7.49 -10.20
C LEU A 344 12.51 -6.47 -9.32
N ASP A 345 12.41 -5.20 -9.68
CA ASP A 345 12.96 -4.07 -8.92
C ASP A 345 11.80 -3.35 -8.23
N LEU A 346 11.64 -3.60 -6.92
CA LEU A 346 10.58 -3.00 -6.12
C LEU A 346 10.94 -1.62 -5.55
N ASN A 347 12.14 -1.11 -5.84
CA ASN A 347 12.51 0.27 -5.55
C ASN A 347 12.11 1.19 -6.71
N ASN A 348 12.34 0.77 -7.95
CA ASN A 348 11.95 1.51 -9.15
C ASN A 348 10.58 1.08 -9.73
N PHE A 349 9.97 0.04 -9.16
CA PHE A 349 8.73 -0.58 -9.67
C PHE A 349 8.84 -1.00 -11.13
N THR A 350 9.86 -1.78 -11.46
CA THR A 350 10.03 -2.36 -12.80
C THR A 350 10.24 -3.85 -12.74
N TYR A 351 9.93 -4.55 -13.84
CA TYR A 351 10.26 -5.95 -14.02
C TYR A 351 10.85 -6.20 -15.40
N GLU A 352 11.58 -7.29 -15.53
CA GLU A 352 12.20 -7.73 -16.78
C GLU A 352 12.30 -9.26 -16.81
N PHE A 353 11.97 -9.85 -17.97
CA PHE A 353 12.07 -11.27 -18.29
C PHE A 353 13.05 -11.41 -19.45
N ILE A 354 14.28 -11.81 -19.13
CA ILE A 354 15.34 -12.03 -20.11
C ILE A 354 15.30 -13.51 -20.52
N LYS A 355 14.88 -13.79 -21.75
CA LYS A 355 14.87 -15.16 -22.27
C LYS A 355 16.30 -15.67 -22.35
N LEU A 356 16.54 -16.86 -21.81
CA LEU A 356 17.83 -17.53 -21.84
C LEU A 356 17.86 -18.49 -23.02
N ASP A 357 18.83 -18.32 -23.91
CA ASP A 357 19.11 -19.30 -24.96
C ASP A 357 19.70 -20.55 -24.30
N LYS A 358 18.95 -21.66 -24.32
CA LYS A 358 19.44 -22.98 -23.96
C LYS A 358 19.41 -23.92 -25.14
#